data_AF-A0A1R1XXV6-F1
#
_entry.id   AF-A0A1R1XXV6-F1
#
_cell.length_a   1.000
_cell.length_b   1.000
_cell.length_c   1.000
_cell.angle_alpha   90.00
_cell.angle_beta   90.00
_cell.angle_gamma   90.00
#
_symmetry.space_group_name_H-M   'P 1'
#
loop_
_entity.id
_entity.type
_entity.pdbx_description
1 polymer ?
#
loop_
_entity_poly.entity_id
_entity_poly.type
_entity_poly.pdbx_seq_one_letter_code
_entity_poly.pdbx_strand_id
1 'polypeptide(L)'
;MRVVGICSIRFVAFALSAIYGALSANNSLAGNKVLIVLPSVTEKSNFSKFISQLEDRDYDVSIKANTDSDLKLLERGKLEYNHVIFLCPNCRRYGKGIDHMDISRFVKAGGNMVFSMGPSFSPLNDNISSEFGLNFQNLALVDHINYYNDTKADNPKISSSSRNTIFTDNMYNTDHILTHFSQSSKKAQVYYNGIPHTIKRKSPLIANILTAPLSTYTIPESKISAHSNSDSLASDSLSGSNAKLVTAIQARNNARAVFIGSPDMLSNDFFSINKKSQIYSNELFSQDLTKWAFQETGVLKADNLHHHKKGETEQLPRYRIKDTIIFGLDLSIYDGGKWKPYKANDVQLEIRMIDPYIRTNLDPSVSKNSKSATTFSKEFMLPDRYGTFKFVVNYKRTGLSSLLIEKIIPIEPLRHDQFPRFLTQAYPYYTSSLLLLSGFVIICYMFIFSSKFNQTPSSQPSSSSSSSKGKSHSGKKDKSN
;
A
#
# COMPACT_ATOMS: atom_id res chain seq x y z
N MET A 1 -16.07 41.15 -46.99
CA MET A 1 -15.18 39.97 -47.14
C MET A 1 -13.94 39.96 -46.22
N ARG A 2 -13.85 40.78 -45.15
CA ARG A 2 -12.65 40.81 -44.26
C ARG A 2 -12.85 40.32 -42.81
N VAL A 3 -14.04 39.82 -42.45
CA VAL A 3 -14.36 39.43 -41.05
C VAL A 3 -14.33 37.90 -40.82
N VAL A 4 -14.28 37.09 -41.89
CA VAL A 4 -14.32 35.61 -41.77
C VAL A 4 -12.94 34.99 -41.49
N GLY A 5 -11.83 35.69 -41.78
CA GLY A 5 -10.47 35.12 -41.65
C GLY A 5 -9.90 35.07 -40.23
N ILE A 6 -10.39 35.89 -39.31
CA ILE A 6 -9.80 36.02 -37.95
C ILE A 6 -10.34 34.93 -37.01
N CYS A 7 -11.56 34.41 -37.26
CA CYS A 7 -12.16 33.36 -36.44
C CYS A 7 -11.53 31.98 -36.71
N SER A 8 -11.18 31.70 -37.98
CA SER A 8 -10.56 30.42 -38.36
C SER A 8 -9.15 30.23 -37.81
N ILE A 9 -8.36 31.31 -37.66
CA ILE A 9 -6.99 31.24 -37.13
C ILE A 9 -6.99 30.94 -35.62
N ARG A 10 -7.96 31.46 -34.87
CA ARG A 10 -8.10 31.16 -33.43
C ARG A 10 -8.61 29.74 -33.17
N PHE A 11 -9.50 29.22 -34.01
CA PHE A 11 -9.95 27.83 -33.92
C PHE A 11 -8.84 26.83 -34.26
N VAL A 12 -8.02 27.13 -35.27
CA VAL A 12 -6.86 26.30 -35.64
C VAL A 12 -5.78 26.32 -34.56
N ALA A 13 -5.52 27.48 -33.93
CA ALA A 13 -4.58 27.57 -32.81
C ALA A 13 -5.07 26.83 -31.55
N PHE A 14 -6.37 26.87 -31.25
CA PHE A 14 -6.96 26.09 -30.14
C PHE A 14 -6.93 24.59 -30.42
N ALA A 15 -7.22 24.18 -31.66
CA ALA A 15 -7.14 22.78 -32.08
C ALA A 15 -5.69 22.26 -32.06
N LEU A 16 -4.71 23.06 -32.51
CA LEU A 16 -3.29 22.71 -32.39
C LEU A 16 -2.84 22.62 -30.92
N SER A 17 -3.31 23.51 -30.03
CA SER A 17 -3.00 23.40 -28.60
C SER A 17 -3.64 22.17 -27.92
N ALA A 18 -4.84 21.76 -28.37
CA ALA A 18 -5.51 20.58 -27.88
C ALA A 18 -4.90 19.28 -28.43
N ILE A 19 -4.34 19.31 -29.66
CA ILE A 19 -3.60 18.19 -30.25
C ILE A 19 -2.22 18.04 -29.59
N TYR A 20 -1.54 19.14 -29.24
CA TYR A 20 -0.31 19.09 -28.44
C TYR A 20 -0.57 18.67 -26.99
N GLY A 21 -1.70 19.05 -26.40
CA GLY A 21 -2.10 18.62 -25.06
C GLY A 21 -2.49 17.14 -24.94
N ALA A 22 -2.78 16.47 -26.06
CA ALA A 22 -3.12 15.05 -26.12
C ALA A 22 -1.91 14.14 -26.40
N LEU A 23 -0.73 14.70 -26.74
CA LEU A 23 0.47 13.93 -27.09
C LEU A 23 1.52 13.80 -25.98
N SER A 24 1.35 14.46 -24.84
CA SER A 24 2.20 14.21 -23.66
C SER A 24 1.38 13.58 -22.54
N ALA A 25 0.85 12.39 -22.81
CA ALA A 25 0.44 11.51 -21.73
C ALA A 25 1.72 11.01 -21.03
N ASN A 26 2.23 11.80 -20.09
CA ASN A 26 3.37 11.40 -19.28
C ASN A 26 3.09 10.01 -18.68
N ASN A 27 3.95 9.04 -18.99
CA ASN A 27 3.78 7.67 -18.55
C ASN A 27 3.99 7.50 -17.03
N SER A 28 4.64 8.46 -16.38
CA SER A 28 4.84 8.50 -14.92
C SER A 28 3.85 9.43 -14.24
N LEU A 29 3.20 8.95 -13.17
CA LEU A 29 2.34 9.77 -12.32
C LEU A 29 3.12 10.77 -11.44
N ALA A 30 4.41 10.53 -11.20
CA ALA A 30 5.23 11.37 -10.33
C ALA A 30 5.94 12.51 -11.08
N GLY A 31 5.86 12.55 -12.41
CA GLY A 31 6.48 13.54 -13.30
C GLY A 31 7.52 12.93 -14.24
N ASN A 32 8.04 13.73 -15.17
CA ASN A 32 8.87 13.27 -16.29
C ASN A 32 10.34 13.72 -16.22
N LYS A 33 10.75 14.54 -15.24
CA LYS A 33 12.15 14.99 -15.12
C LYS A 33 13.01 13.93 -14.44
N VAL A 34 14.05 13.48 -15.12
CA VAL A 34 14.99 12.47 -14.63
C VAL A 34 16.40 13.05 -14.59
N LEU A 35 17.08 12.94 -13.44
CA LEU A 35 18.50 13.24 -13.32
C LEU A 35 19.32 11.95 -13.29
N ILE A 36 20.30 11.83 -14.17
CA ILE A 36 21.30 10.75 -14.13
C ILE A 36 22.64 11.32 -13.69
N VAL A 37 23.19 10.75 -12.63
CA VAL A 37 24.47 11.16 -12.05
C VAL A 37 25.54 10.11 -12.38
N LEU A 38 26.57 10.54 -13.10
CA LEU A 38 27.72 9.72 -13.52
C LEU A 38 29.03 10.26 -12.91
N PRO A 39 30.12 9.46 -12.85
CA PRO A 39 31.44 9.97 -12.47
C PRO A 39 31.94 11.03 -13.45
N SER A 40 31.70 10.81 -14.75
CA SER A 40 31.96 11.74 -15.84
C SER A 40 30.86 11.65 -16.88
N VAL A 41 30.54 12.78 -17.53
CA VAL A 41 29.55 12.82 -18.64
C VAL A 41 29.97 11.93 -19.81
N THR A 42 31.28 11.69 -19.97
CA THR A 42 31.82 10.81 -21.02
C THR A 42 31.35 9.36 -20.88
N GLU A 43 31.03 8.90 -19.67
CA GLU A 43 30.55 7.53 -19.42
C GLU A 43 29.11 7.31 -19.90
N LYS A 44 28.42 8.36 -20.36
CA LYS A 44 27.09 8.26 -21.01
C LYS A 44 27.08 7.21 -22.12
N SER A 45 28.18 7.07 -22.88
CA SER A 45 28.28 6.10 -23.98
C SER A 45 28.08 4.66 -23.55
N ASN A 46 28.41 4.32 -22.30
CA ASN A 46 28.26 2.96 -21.77
C ASN A 46 26.81 2.61 -21.46
N PHE A 47 25.95 3.60 -21.28
CA PHE A 47 24.54 3.46 -20.89
C PHE A 47 23.58 3.99 -21.95
N SER A 48 24.02 4.20 -23.19
CA SER A 48 23.20 4.86 -24.21
C SER A 48 21.89 4.14 -24.53
N LYS A 49 21.86 2.79 -24.54
CA LYS A 49 20.62 2.02 -24.73
C LYS A 49 19.66 2.18 -23.54
N PHE A 50 20.18 2.22 -22.33
CA PHE A 50 19.37 2.45 -21.13
C PHE A 50 18.77 3.86 -21.12
N ILE A 51 19.56 4.85 -21.52
CA ILE A 51 19.12 6.25 -21.63
C ILE A 51 18.07 6.39 -22.73
N SER A 52 18.28 5.78 -23.90
CA SER A 52 17.30 5.83 -24.99
C SER A 52 15.97 5.21 -24.57
N GLN A 53 15.98 4.11 -23.82
CA GLN A 53 14.75 3.54 -23.27
C GLN A 53 13.97 4.52 -22.38
N LEU A 54 14.63 5.43 -21.65
CA LEU A 54 13.97 6.47 -20.86
C LEU A 54 13.43 7.58 -21.77
N GLU A 55 14.23 8.04 -22.73
CA GLU A 55 13.83 9.08 -23.69
C GLU A 55 12.61 8.59 -24.53
N ASP A 56 12.60 7.32 -24.96
CA ASP A 56 11.49 6.68 -25.69
C ASP A 56 10.17 6.62 -24.88
N ARG A 57 10.23 6.81 -23.56
CA ARG A 57 9.06 6.86 -22.66
C ARG A 57 8.67 8.29 -22.24
N ASP A 58 9.17 9.28 -22.97
CA ASP A 58 8.90 10.72 -22.80
C ASP A 58 9.49 11.33 -21.51
N TYR A 59 10.59 10.77 -21.00
CA TYR A 59 11.32 11.39 -19.89
C TYR A 59 12.28 12.49 -20.38
N ASP A 60 12.32 13.60 -19.65
CA ASP A 60 13.33 14.65 -19.81
C ASP A 60 14.58 14.27 -19.01
N VAL A 61 15.57 13.69 -19.71
CA VAL A 61 16.78 13.13 -19.11
C VAL A 61 17.90 14.18 -19.06
N SER A 62 18.20 14.65 -17.85
CA SER A 62 19.36 15.49 -17.55
C SER A 62 20.52 14.64 -17.04
N ILE A 63 21.71 14.77 -17.64
CA ILE A 63 22.90 14.02 -17.24
C ILE A 63 23.92 14.98 -16.65
N LYS A 64 24.36 14.71 -15.41
CA LYS A 64 25.36 15.53 -14.70
C LYS A 64 26.49 14.67 -14.17
N ALA A 65 27.69 15.24 -14.14
CA ALA A 65 28.81 14.66 -13.40
C ALA A 65 28.57 14.80 -11.89
N ASN A 66 29.07 13.87 -11.10
CA ASN A 66 28.93 13.91 -9.64
C ASN A 66 29.59 15.15 -9.00
N THR A 67 30.57 15.75 -9.68
CA THR A 67 31.29 16.94 -9.21
C THR A 67 30.62 18.27 -9.60
N ASP A 68 29.59 18.22 -10.45
CA ASP A 68 28.90 19.40 -11.00
C ASP A 68 28.27 20.26 -9.90
N SER A 69 28.63 21.54 -9.85
CA SER A 69 28.15 22.48 -8.84
C SER A 69 26.65 22.78 -8.93
N ASP A 70 26.02 22.53 -10.08
CA ASP A 70 24.61 22.77 -10.34
C ASP A 70 23.75 21.54 -10.05
N LEU A 71 24.35 20.47 -9.55
CA LEU A 71 23.64 19.28 -9.09
C LEU A 71 22.91 19.60 -7.78
N LYS A 72 21.57 19.67 -7.86
CA LYS A 72 20.65 19.86 -6.73
C LYS A 72 19.48 18.89 -6.90
N LEU A 73 19.04 18.26 -5.80
CA LEU A 73 17.84 17.41 -5.79
C LEU A 73 16.57 18.18 -5.42
N LEU A 74 16.74 19.16 -4.53
CA LEU A 74 15.69 20.00 -3.98
C LEU A 74 16.11 21.46 -4.13
N GLU A 75 15.18 22.31 -4.58
CA GLU A 75 15.35 23.76 -4.57
C GLU A 75 14.18 24.39 -3.81
N ARG A 76 14.48 25.12 -2.72
CA ARG A 76 13.47 25.77 -1.86
C ARG A 76 12.35 24.81 -1.39
N GLY A 77 12.71 23.55 -1.12
CA GLY A 77 11.77 22.53 -0.63
C GLY A 77 10.91 21.86 -1.72
N LYS A 78 11.11 22.19 -3.00
CA LYS A 78 10.47 21.50 -4.13
C LYS A 78 11.47 20.59 -4.84
N LEU A 79 10.96 19.50 -5.39
CA LEU A 79 11.74 18.58 -6.24
C LEU A 79 12.15 19.30 -7.52
N GLU A 80 13.44 19.36 -7.80
CA GLU A 80 13.94 19.84 -9.09
C GLU A 80 13.79 18.75 -10.17
N TYR A 81 14.03 17.51 -9.75
CA TYR A 81 13.85 16.30 -10.55
C TYR A 81 12.85 15.37 -9.83
N ASN A 82 11.97 14.72 -10.59
CA ASN A 82 11.02 13.76 -10.02
C ASN A 82 11.68 12.42 -9.72
N HIS A 83 12.66 12.06 -10.55
CA HIS A 83 13.38 10.80 -10.48
C HIS A 83 14.89 11.03 -10.58
N VAL A 84 15.67 10.25 -9.83
CA VAL A 84 17.14 10.36 -9.82
C VAL A 84 17.77 8.99 -9.95
N ILE A 85 18.74 8.85 -10.85
CA ILE A 85 19.52 7.63 -11.07
C ILE A 85 20.97 7.92 -10.72
N PHE A 86 21.52 7.24 -9.73
CA PHE A 86 22.92 7.33 -9.38
C PHE A 86 23.67 6.14 -9.98
N LEU A 87 24.49 6.42 -11.00
CA LEU A 87 25.34 5.44 -11.71
C LEU A 87 26.81 5.67 -11.40
N CYS A 88 27.14 5.88 -10.12
CA CYS A 88 28.51 6.10 -9.70
C CYS A 88 28.79 5.45 -8.33
N PRO A 89 29.28 4.21 -8.30
CA PRO A 89 29.54 3.50 -7.04
C PRO A 89 30.70 4.13 -6.24
N ASN A 90 31.71 4.69 -6.92
CA ASN A 90 32.96 5.15 -6.29
C ASN A 90 32.95 6.65 -5.98
N CYS A 91 31.84 7.35 -6.23
CA CYS A 91 31.72 8.79 -6.01
C CYS A 91 31.78 9.13 -4.53
N ARG A 92 32.77 9.95 -4.14
CA ARG A 92 32.94 10.44 -2.75
C ARG A 92 32.14 11.70 -2.44
N ARG A 93 31.60 12.35 -3.47
CA ARG A 93 30.85 13.61 -3.39
C ARG A 93 29.80 13.65 -4.49
N TYR A 94 28.64 14.22 -4.16
CA TYR A 94 27.61 14.64 -5.11
C TYR A 94 27.40 16.15 -5.02
N GLY A 95 27.56 16.85 -6.13
CA GLY A 95 27.38 18.29 -6.25
C GLY A 95 28.16 19.11 -5.23
N LYS A 96 27.49 20.10 -4.63
CA LYS A 96 28.03 20.96 -3.54
C LYS A 96 27.99 20.30 -2.15
N GLY A 97 27.96 18.96 -2.08
CA GLY A 97 27.99 18.22 -0.82
C GLY A 97 26.65 17.62 -0.41
N ILE A 98 25.91 17.05 -1.37
CA ILE A 98 24.69 16.28 -1.09
C ILE A 98 25.08 15.03 -0.30
N ASP A 99 24.48 14.88 0.88
CA ASP A 99 24.72 13.78 1.80
C ASP A 99 23.56 12.77 1.84
N HIS A 100 23.68 11.76 2.72
CA HIS A 100 22.64 10.76 2.94
C HIS A 100 21.33 11.38 3.49
N MET A 101 21.42 12.48 4.24
CA MET A 101 20.25 13.17 4.79
C MET A 101 19.46 13.90 3.70
N ASP A 102 20.15 14.53 2.75
CA ASP A 102 19.52 15.18 1.60
C ASP A 102 18.82 14.19 0.69
N ILE A 103 19.41 13.03 0.43
CA ILE A 103 18.77 11.95 -0.33
C ILE A 103 17.55 11.41 0.43
N SER A 104 17.65 11.24 1.76
CA SER A 104 16.50 10.87 2.60
C SER A 104 15.38 11.90 2.52
N ARG A 105 15.70 13.21 2.54
CA ARG A 105 14.73 14.31 2.35
C ARG A 105 14.09 14.27 0.97
N PHE A 106 14.87 14.00 -0.08
CA PHE A 106 14.36 13.86 -1.45
C PHE A 106 13.30 12.73 -1.55
N VAL A 107 13.59 11.55 -1.00
CA VAL A 107 12.62 10.44 -1.00
C VAL A 107 11.40 10.75 -0.12
N LYS A 108 11.58 11.41 1.03
CA LYS A 108 10.47 11.88 1.87
C LYS A 108 9.59 12.92 1.18
N ALA A 109 10.16 13.73 0.29
CA ALA A 109 9.42 14.69 -0.53
C ALA A 109 8.66 14.04 -1.71
N GLY A 110 8.81 12.72 -1.92
CA GLY A 110 8.11 11.98 -2.97
C GLY A 110 8.96 11.67 -4.20
N GLY A 111 10.24 12.03 -4.19
CA GLY A 111 11.17 11.72 -5.28
C GLY A 111 11.48 10.23 -5.34
N ASN A 112 11.54 9.67 -6.54
CA ASN A 112 11.91 8.26 -6.74
C ASN A 112 13.40 8.15 -7.11
N MET A 113 14.04 7.05 -6.72
CA MET A 113 15.46 6.87 -7.00
C MET A 113 15.82 5.46 -7.47
N VAL A 114 16.82 5.39 -8.33
CA VAL A 114 17.57 4.17 -8.66
C VAL A 114 19.02 4.41 -8.28
N PHE A 115 19.62 3.50 -7.52
CA PHE A 115 20.95 3.68 -6.96
C PHE A 115 21.80 2.45 -7.24
N SER A 116 22.82 2.60 -8.06
CA SER A 116 23.76 1.53 -8.36
C SER A 116 24.95 1.58 -7.39
N MET A 117 25.18 0.47 -6.71
CA MET A 117 26.42 0.13 -6.05
C MET A 117 27.27 -0.76 -6.96
N GLY A 118 28.52 -0.93 -6.56
CA GLY A 118 29.48 -1.69 -7.32
C GLY A 118 30.74 -1.88 -6.49
N PRO A 119 31.72 -2.60 -7.03
CA PRO A 119 32.94 -2.88 -6.32
C PRO A 119 33.70 -1.58 -5.96
N SER A 120 34.36 -1.57 -4.81
CA SER A 120 35.08 -0.40 -4.26
C SER A 120 34.22 0.86 -3.99
N PHE A 121 32.94 0.66 -3.66
CA PHE A 121 32.00 1.76 -3.36
C PHE A 121 32.50 2.72 -2.27
N SER A 122 32.06 3.98 -2.33
CA SER A 122 32.50 5.01 -1.39
C SER A 122 31.82 4.90 0.00
N PRO A 123 32.45 5.42 1.08
CA PRO A 123 31.80 5.49 2.39
C PRO A 123 30.51 6.33 2.40
N LEU A 124 30.42 7.36 1.54
CA LEU A 124 29.20 8.16 1.38
C LEU A 124 28.05 7.27 0.88
N ASN A 125 28.34 6.44 -0.12
CA ASN A 125 27.40 5.52 -0.73
C ASN A 125 26.98 4.40 0.22
N ASP A 126 27.91 3.91 1.03
CA ASP A 126 27.62 2.97 2.11
C ASP A 126 26.61 3.56 3.11
N ASN A 127 26.87 4.78 3.58
CA ASN A 127 25.98 5.51 4.49
C ASN A 127 24.58 5.71 3.88
N ILE A 128 24.50 6.08 2.59
CA ILE A 128 23.23 6.19 1.88
C ILE A 128 22.50 4.85 1.92
N SER A 129 23.13 3.75 1.50
CA SER A 129 22.47 2.44 1.47
C SER A 129 22.04 1.95 2.87
N SER A 130 22.83 2.27 3.90
CA SER A 130 22.57 1.94 5.30
C SER A 130 21.36 2.68 5.86
N GLU A 131 21.11 3.94 5.46
CA GLU A 131 19.89 4.69 5.81
C GLU A 131 18.62 3.99 5.31
N PHE A 132 18.72 3.26 4.20
CA PHE A 132 17.65 2.46 3.64
C PHE A 132 17.60 1.02 4.19
N GLY A 133 18.47 0.67 5.14
CA GLY A 133 18.50 -0.63 5.82
C GLY A 133 19.21 -1.74 5.03
N LEU A 134 20.00 -1.39 4.02
CA LEU A 134 20.79 -2.30 3.21
C LEU A 134 22.25 -2.28 3.65
N ASN A 135 22.92 -3.42 3.51
CA ASN A 135 24.34 -3.55 3.81
C ASN A 135 25.05 -4.20 2.64
N PHE A 136 25.66 -3.37 1.80
CA PHE A 136 26.49 -3.83 0.70
C PHE A 136 27.82 -4.35 1.24
N GLN A 137 28.31 -5.44 0.67
CA GLN A 137 29.58 -6.02 1.07
C GLN A 137 30.54 -5.93 -0.11
N ASN A 138 31.77 -5.48 0.12
CA ASN A 138 32.78 -5.43 -0.94
C ASN A 138 33.38 -6.83 -1.23
N LEU A 139 32.51 -7.75 -1.61
CA LEU A 139 32.82 -9.12 -1.98
C LEU A 139 32.37 -9.35 -3.42
N ALA A 140 33.13 -10.12 -4.17
CA ALA A 140 32.74 -10.55 -5.49
C ALA A 140 31.97 -11.86 -5.43
N LEU A 141 31.00 -11.99 -6.32
CA LEU A 141 30.23 -13.22 -6.51
C LEU A 141 30.99 -14.12 -7.49
N VAL A 142 31.02 -15.42 -7.17
CA VAL A 142 31.60 -16.45 -8.05
C VAL A 142 30.64 -17.62 -8.12
N ASP A 143 30.40 -18.11 -9.33
CA ASP A 143 29.60 -19.31 -9.58
C ASP A 143 30.29 -20.18 -10.63
N HIS A 144 30.43 -21.48 -10.36
CA HIS A 144 31.05 -22.42 -11.30
C HIS A 144 30.03 -23.15 -12.18
N ILE A 145 28.74 -22.95 -11.95
CA ILE A 145 27.63 -23.58 -12.67
C ILE A 145 26.90 -22.53 -13.51
N ASN A 146 26.46 -21.44 -12.88
CA ASN A 146 25.61 -20.42 -13.50
C ASN A 146 26.40 -19.15 -13.85
N TYR A 147 27.45 -19.29 -14.64
CA TYR A 147 28.29 -18.17 -15.10
C TYR A 147 28.25 -17.99 -16.61
N TYR A 148 28.45 -16.74 -17.04
CA TYR A 148 28.61 -16.41 -18.44
C TYR A 148 29.97 -16.93 -18.94
N ASN A 149 29.93 -18.03 -19.68
CA ASN A 149 31.06 -18.54 -20.43
C ASN A 149 30.83 -18.28 -21.91
N ASP A 150 31.59 -17.37 -22.48
CA ASP A 150 31.59 -17.16 -23.92
C ASP A 150 33.01 -17.31 -24.45
N THR A 151 33.28 -18.52 -24.92
CA THR A 151 34.53 -18.89 -25.60
C THR A 151 34.59 -18.34 -27.02
N LYS A 152 33.53 -17.67 -27.51
CA LYS A 152 33.41 -17.10 -28.86
C LYS A 152 33.04 -15.62 -28.86
N ALA A 153 33.10 -14.92 -27.73
CA ALA A 153 32.67 -13.53 -27.65
C ALA A 153 33.65 -12.58 -28.37
N ASP A 154 33.12 -11.75 -29.27
CA ASP A 154 33.82 -10.61 -29.88
C ASP A 154 34.16 -9.49 -28.85
N ASN A 155 33.73 -9.63 -27.59
CA ASN A 155 33.92 -8.65 -26.52
C ASN A 155 34.67 -9.25 -25.31
N PRO A 156 36.02 -9.15 -25.25
CA PRO A 156 36.84 -9.76 -24.19
C PRO A 156 36.68 -9.14 -22.79
N LYS A 157 35.86 -8.08 -22.64
CA LYS A 157 35.62 -7.40 -21.36
C LYS A 157 34.63 -8.11 -20.42
N ILE A 158 33.72 -8.93 -20.97
CA ILE A 158 32.63 -9.57 -20.21
C ILE A 158 33.00 -11.01 -19.81
N SER A 159 33.81 -11.67 -20.64
CA SER A 159 34.32 -13.03 -20.41
C SER A 159 35.51 -12.98 -19.45
N SER A 160 35.23 -12.92 -18.16
CA SER A 160 36.26 -12.98 -17.12
C SER A 160 36.59 -14.43 -16.80
N SER A 161 37.88 -14.79 -16.86
CA SER A 161 38.40 -16.10 -16.43
C SER A 161 38.02 -16.45 -14.98
N SER A 162 37.65 -15.46 -14.18
CA SER A 162 37.32 -15.59 -12.76
C SER A 162 35.86 -15.96 -12.47
N ARG A 163 35.03 -16.26 -13.48
CA ARG A 163 33.63 -16.74 -13.31
C ARG A 163 32.76 -15.88 -12.38
N ASN A 164 33.00 -14.57 -12.40
CA ASN A 164 32.32 -13.59 -11.55
C ASN A 164 31.08 -12.97 -12.21
N THR A 165 30.98 -13.04 -13.54
CA THR A 165 29.76 -12.71 -14.27
C THR A 165 28.79 -13.89 -14.20
N ILE A 166 27.84 -13.82 -13.27
CA ILE A 166 26.83 -14.85 -13.05
C ILE A 166 25.55 -14.54 -13.82
N PHE A 167 24.69 -15.53 -14.01
CA PHE A 167 23.31 -15.29 -14.44
C PHE A 167 22.31 -15.92 -13.47
N THR A 168 21.14 -15.31 -13.36
CA THR A 168 20.10 -15.78 -12.44
C THR A 168 18.69 -15.50 -12.94
N ASP A 169 17.79 -16.37 -12.53
CA ASP A 169 16.33 -16.29 -12.70
C ASP A 169 15.60 -16.24 -11.34
N ASN A 170 16.36 -16.19 -10.22
CA ASN A 170 15.81 -16.17 -8.87
C ASN A 170 15.23 -14.80 -8.52
N MET A 171 14.04 -14.54 -9.05
CA MET A 171 13.29 -13.31 -8.84
C MET A 171 12.14 -13.53 -7.86
N TYR A 172 12.05 -12.67 -6.85
CA TYR A 172 11.00 -12.76 -5.83
C TYR A 172 10.02 -11.60 -5.98
N ASN A 173 8.73 -11.89 -5.79
CA ASN A 173 7.68 -10.88 -5.63
C ASN A 173 7.54 -9.94 -6.86
N THR A 174 7.28 -10.56 -8.01
CA THR A 174 7.50 -9.96 -9.32
C THR A 174 6.25 -9.46 -10.02
N ASP A 175 5.05 -9.85 -9.61
CA ASP A 175 3.85 -9.67 -10.44
C ASP A 175 3.51 -8.20 -10.76
N HIS A 176 3.83 -7.29 -9.85
CA HIS A 176 3.60 -5.86 -10.03
C HIS A 176 4.87 -5.04 -10.28
N ILE A 177 6.04 -5.64 -10.06
CA ILE A 177 7.35 -4.98 -10.21
C ILE A 177 7.97 -5.35 -11.56
N LEU A 178 8.00 -6.65 -11.89
CA LEU A 178 8.53 -7.21 -13.13
C LEU A 178 7.39 -7.75 -14.00
N THR A 179 6.65 -6.83 -14.62
CA THR A 179 5.42 -7.18 -15.35
C THR A 179 5.69 -8.03 -16.60
N HIS A 180 6.79 -7.79 -17.33
CA HIS A 180 7.15 -8.63 -18.48
C HIS A 180 7.64 -10.02 -18.05
N PHE A 181 8.35 -10.10 -16.91
CA PHE A 181 8.76 -11.39 -16.34
C PHE A 181 7.55 -12.26 -15.97
N SER A 182 6.53 -11.66 -15.34
CA SER A 182 5.29 -12.36 -14.97
C SER A 182 4.56 -12.95 -16.19
N GLN A 183 4.70 -12.32 -17.37
CA GLN A 183 4.12 -12.80 -18.62
C GLN A 183 4.96 -13.87 -19.33
N SER A 184 6.29 -13.88 -19.15
CA SER A 184 7.23 -14.73 -19.90
C SER A 184 8.37 -15.27 -19.03
N SER A 185 8.02 -15.97 -17.95
CA SER A 185 9.00 -16.49 -16.98
C SER A 185 9.86 -17.65 -17.49
N LYS A 186 9.41 -18.39 -18.51
CA LYS A 186 10.02 -19.67 -18.92
C LYS A 186 11.43 -19.57 -19.52
N LYS A 187 11.95 -18.37 -19.80
CA LYS A 187 13.28 -18.14 -20.41
C LYS A 187 13.95 -16.86 -19.92
N ALA A 188 13.81 -16.55 -18.64
CA ALA A 188 14.42 -15.39 -18.03
C ALA A 188 15.85 -15.68 -17.56
N GLN A 189 16.80 -14.86 -17.98
CA GLN A 189 18.18 -14.92 -17.50
C GLN A 189 18.71 -13.50 -17.39
N VAL A 190 18.98 -13.06 -16.16
CA VAL A 190 19.59 -11.76 -15.89
C VAL A 190 21.04 -11.96 -15.52
N TYR A 191 21.93 -11.35 -16.28
CA TYR A 191 23.37 -11.37 -16.05
C TYR A 191 23.74 -10.32 -15.00
N TYR A 192 24.67 -10.67 -14.13
CA TYR A 192 25.08 -9.86 -13.00
C TYR A 192 26.59 -9.95 -12.80
N ASN A 193 27.25 -8.79 -12.71
CA ASN A 193 28.64 -8.69 -12.28
C ASN A 193 28.76 -7.52 -11.31
N GLY A 194 28.94 -7.81 -10.02
CA GLY A 194 29.01 -6.77 -9.00
C GLY A 194 29.04 -7.37 -7.61
N ILE A 195 28.58 -6.57 -6.65
CA ILE A 195 28.65 -6.92 -5.23
C ILE A 195 27.29 -7.34 -4.69
N PRO A 196 27.23 -8.21 -3.68
CA PRO A 196 25.99 -8.55 -3.02
C PRO A 196 25.69 -7.60 -1.85
N HIS A 197 24.45 -7.63 -1.38
CA HIS A 197 24.06 -7.01 -0.12
C HIS A 197 23.19 -7.93 0.73
N THR A 198 23.06 -7.55 1.99
CA THR A 198 22.08 -8.12 2.92
C THR A 198 21.09 -7.05 3.37
N ILE A 199 19.93 -7.50 3.85
CA ILE A 199 18.90 -6.63 4.42
C ILE A 199 19.03 -6.72 5.94
N LYS A 200 19.62 -5.70 6.57
CA LYS A 200 19.90 -5.69 8.03
C LYS A 200 18.61 -5.66 8.86
N ARG A 201 17.61 -4.91 8.40
CA ARG A 201 16.36 -4.69 9.12
C ARG A 201 15.23 -5.44 8.41
N LYS A 202 14.63 -6.42 9.08
CA LYS A 202 13.36 -7.03 8.65
C LYS A 202 12.28 -5.93 8.66
N SER A 203 12.11 -5.28 7.51
CA SER A 203 11.15 -4.20 7.30
C SER A 203 10.17 -4.64 6.22
N PRO A 204 8.85 -4.50 6.44
CA PRO A 204 7.85 -4.82 5.42
C PRO A 204 7.86 -3.84 4.23
N LEU A 205 8.66 -2.77 4.31
CA LEU A 205 8.83 -1.77 3.25
C LEU A 205 9.89 -2.17 2.21
N ILE A 206 10.70 -3.19 2.52
CA ILE A 206 11.81 -3.64 1.69
C ILE A 206 11.39 -4.94 1.00
N ALA A 207 11.45 -4.94 -0.33
CA ALA A 207 11.17 -6.08 -1.17
C ALA A 207 12.44 -6.49 -1.91
N ASN A 208 12.91 -7.70 -1.66
CA ASN A 208 14.02 -8.25 -2.43
C ASN A 208 13.52 -8.68 -3.81
N ILE A 209 14.19 -8.22 -4.87
CA ILE A 209 13.78 -8.49 -6.26
C ILE A 209 14.61 -9.61 -6.87
N LEU A 210 15.94 -9.56 -6.72
CA LEU A 210 16.87 -10.50 -7.36
C LEU A 210 17.86 -11.05 -6.33
N THR A 211 18.08 -12.36 -6.33
CA THR A 211 19.11 -13.03 -5.51
C THR A 211 20.08 -13.81 -6.37
N ALA A 212 21.25 -14.10 -5.82
CA ALA A 212 22.17 -15.02 -6.46
C ALA A 212 21.58 -16.46 -6.56
N PRO A 213 22.01 -17.26 -7.54
CA PRO A 213 21.80 -18.70 -7.60
C PRO A 213 22.28 -19.42 -6.34
N LEU A 214 21.70 -20.58 -6.03
CA LEU A 214 22.08 -21.38 -4.85
C LEU A 214 23.54 -21.86 -4.87
N SER A 215 24.13 -21.98 -6.07
CA SER A 215 25.53 -22.38 -6.31
C SER A 215 26.54 -21.25 -6.14
N THR A 216 26.09 -20.01 -6.02
CA THR A 216 26.97 -18.85 -5.93
C THR A 216 27.51 -18.68 -4.51
N TYR A 217 28.78 -18.33 -4.40
CA TYR A 217 29.41 -17.93 -3.14
C TYR A 217 30.21 -16.66 -3.33
N THR A 218 30.62 -16.06 -2.22
CA THR A 218 31.34 -14.79 -2.23
C THR A 218 32.80 -14.97 -1.86
N ILE A 219 33.66 -14.19 -2.52
CA ILE A 219 35.09 -14.08 -2.19
C ILE A 219 35.48 -12.61 -2.05
N PRO A 220 36.52 -12.29 -1.26
CA PRO A 220 37.09 -10.94 -1.25
C PRO A 220 37.49 -10.51 -2.66
N GLU A 221 37.13 -9.28 -3.05
CA GLU A 221 37.37 -8.76 -4.40
C GLU A 221 38.86 -8.78 -4.78
N SER A 222 39.74 -8.52 -3.81
CA SER A 222 41.20 -8.55 -3.99
C SER A 222 41.75 -9.93 -4.37
N LYS A 223 40.99 -11.01 -4.18
CA LYS A 223 41.41 -12.39 -4.48
C LYS A 223 40.99 -12.88 -5.87
N ILE A 224 40.13 -12.15 -6.59
CA ILE A 224 39.66 -12.52 -7.95
C ILE A 224 40.83 -12.62 -8.94
N SER A 225 41.75 -11.67 -8.87
CA SER A 225 42.90 -11.55 -9.78
C SER A 225 44.08 -12.44 -9.39
N ALA A 226 44.14 -12.91 -8.14
CA ALA A 226 45.32 -13.59 -7.59
C ALA A 226 45.41 -15.10 -7.89
N HIS A 227 44.37 -15.74 -8.46
CA HIS A 227 44.30 -17.21 -8.67
C HIS A 227 44.77 -18.03 -7.44
N SER A 228 44.63 -17.47 -6.23
CA SER A 228 45.25 -18.03 -5.04
C SER A 228 44.35 -19.10 -4.45
N ASN A 229 44.81 -20.35 -4.48
CA ASN A 229 44.18 -21.55 -3.91
C ASN A 229 44.12 -21.55 -2.36
N SER A 230 44.09 -20.39 -1.70
CA SER A 230 44.08 -20.31 -0.23
C SER A 230 42.66 -20.19 0.32
N ASP A 231 42.21 -21.30 0.92
CA ASP A 231 40.94 -21.58 1.61
C ASP A 231 40.62 -20.67 2.81
N SER A 232 40.50 -19.36 2.59
CA SER A 232 39.83 -18.49 3.56
C SER A 232 38.65 -17.80 2.88
N LEU A 233 37.49 -18.42 3.03
CA LEU A 233 36.20 -17.74 2.94
C LEU A 233 36.27 -16.49 3.83
N ALA A 234 35.75 -15.36 3.35
CA ALA A 234 35.61 -14.18 4.20
C ALA A 234 34.80 -14.57 5.44
N SER A 235 35.12 -14.02 6.62
CA SER A 235 34.35 -14.27 7.85
C SER A 235 32.85 -13.93 7.68
N ASP A 236 32.54 -13.05 6.74
CA ASP A 236 31.19 -12.61 6.36
C ASP A 236 30.75 -13.13 4.98
N SER A 237 31.26 -14.28 4.52
CA SER A 237 30.91 -14.83 3.20
C SER A 237 29.41 -15.14 3.11
N LEU A 238 28.74 -14.53 2.14
CA LEU A 238 27.39 -14.90 1.72
C LEU A 238 27.44 -16.05 0.72
N SER A 239 26.43 -16.91 0.78
CA SER A 239 26.24 -18.02 -0.14
C SER A 239 24.77 -18.14 -0.56
N GLY A 240 24.58 -18.61 -1.78
CA GLY A 240 23.27 -18.88 -2.35
C GLY A 240 22.33 -17.68 -2.33
N SER A 241 21.06 -17.95 -2.03
CA SER A 241 19.99 -16.95 -2.00
C SER A 241 20.12 -15.92 -0.86
N ASN A 242 21.07 -16.07 0.07
CA ASN A 242 21.35 -15.06 1.09
C ASN A 242 22.06 -13.83 0.49
N ALA A 243 22.77 -14.00 -0.64
CA ALA A 243 23.32 -12.90 -1.41
C ALA A 243 22.19 -12.23 -2.22
N LYS A 244 21.77 -11.04 -1.78
CA LYS A 244 20.80 -10.21 -2.50
C LYS A 244 21.55 -9.34 -3.50
N LEU A 245 20.94 -9.12 -4.67
CA LEU A 245 21.57 -8.42 -5.80
C LEU A 245 20.82 -7.13 -6.13
N VAL A 246 19.49 -7.19 -6.12
CA VAL A 246 18.61 -6.04 -6.36
C VAL A 246 17.52 -6.00 -5.31
N THR A 247 17.30 -4.83 -4.73
CA THR A 247 16.25 -4.63 -3.71
C THR A 247 15.49 -3.35 -3.98
N ALA A 248 14.17 -3.46 -3.90
CA ALA A 248 13.23 -2.38 -4.03
C ALA A 248 12.72 -1.97 -2.64
N ILE A 249 12.48 -0.68 -2.47
CA ILE A 249 11.99 -0.11 -1.22
C ILE A 249 10.83 0.80 -1.57
N GLN A 250 9.73 0.64 -0.85
CA GLN A 250 8.58 1.51 -0.96
C GLN A 250 8.39 2.24 0.37
N ALA A 251 8.61 3.56 0.35
CA ALA A 251 8.42 4.40 1.52
C ALA A 251 6.93 4.57 1.86
N ARG A 252 6.63 5.04 3.08
CA ARG A 252 5.25 5.21 3.56
C ARG A 252 4.45 6.26 2.78
N ASN A 253 5.13 7.21 2.14
CA ASN A 253 4.58 8.19 1.21
C ASN A 253 4.49 7.66 -0.23
N ASN A 254 4.67 6.35 -0.44
CA ASN A 254 4.71 5.68 -1.75
C ASN A 254 5.87 6.09 -2.68
N ALA A 255 6.86 6.85 -2.20
CA ALA A 255 8.11 7.04 -2.94
C ALA A 255 8.86 5.70 -3.08
N ARG A 256 9.50 5.49 -4.23
CA ARG A 256 10.16 4.22 -4.56
C ARG A 256 11.66 4.42 -4.71
N ALA A 257 12.43 3.52 -4.11
CA ALA A 257 13.87 3.46 -4.22
C ALA A 257 14.30 2.06 -4.65
N VAL A 258 15.15 1.94 -5.66
CA VAL A 258 15.70 0.66 -6.11
C VAL A 258 17.21 0.70 -5.96
N PHE A 259 17.77 -0.29 -5.28
CA PHE A 259 19.21 -0.47 -5.11
C PHE A 259 19.68 -1.67 -5.92
N ILE A 260 20.73 -1.46 -6.71
CA ILE A 260 21.31 -2.44 -7.64
C ILE A 260 22.79 -2.58 -7.30
N GLY A 261 23.31 -3.76 -6.96
CA GLY A 261 24.73 -3.93 -6.60
C GLY A 261 25.70 -4.00 -7.78
N SER A 262 25.26 -3.66 -8.98
CA SER A 262 26.05 -3.68 -10.21
C SER A 262 25.58 -2.59 -11.18
N PRO A 263 26.41 -1.59 -11.54
CA PRO A 263 26.06 -0.66 -12.61
C PRO A 263 26.09 -1.36 -13.97
N ASP A 264 26.94 -2.37 -14.13
CA ASP A 264 27.11 -3.14 -15.38
C ASP A 264 25.79 -3.74 -15.86
N MET A 265 24.88 -4.09 -14.97
CA MET A 265 23.54 -4.59 -15.32
C MET A 265 22.76 -3.66 -16.25
N LEU A 266 23.01 -2.35 -16.19
CA LEU A 266 22.34 -1.31 -16.96
C LEU A 266 23.16 -0.89 -18.19
N SER A 267 24.35 -1.47 -18.39
CA SER A 267 25.25 -1.11 -19.47
C SER A 267 24.85 -1.73 -20.81
N ASN A 268 25.29 -1.09 -21.89
CA ASN A 268 25.13 -1.56 -23.25
C ASN A 268 25.72 -2.96 -23.46
N ASP A 269 26.83 -3.26 -22.78
CA ASP A 269 27.51 -4.55 -22.84
C ASP A 269 26.59 -5.67 -22.34
N PHE A 270 25.99 -5.50 -21.16
CA PHE A 270 25.06 -6.49 -20.59
C PHE A 270 23.74 -6.61 -21.35
N PHE A 271 23.25 -5.51 -21.93
CA PHE A 271 22.07 -5.56 -22.80
C PHE A 271 22.35 -6.33 -24.10
N SER A 272 23.61 -6.41 -24.53
CA SER A 272 23.99 -7.09 -25.78
C SER A 272 24.22 -8.59 -25.61
N ILE A 273 24.23 -9.13 -24.38
CA ILE A 273 24.38 -10.58 -24.09
C ILE A 273 23.14 -11.39 -24.51
N ASN A 274 22.11 -10.75 -25.07
CA ASN A 274 20.84 -11.36 -25.43
C ASN A 274 21.01 -12.44 -26.51
N LYS A 275 21.01 -13.72 -26.09
CA LYS A 275 21.01 -14.87 -27.01
C LYS A 275 19.61 -15.00 -27.60
N LYS A 276 19.48 -15.32 -28.89
CA LYS A 276 18.18 -15.51 -29.60
C LYS A 276 17.17 -16.44 -28.88
N SER A 277 17.61 -17.24 -27.92
CA SER A 277 16.79 -18.12 -27.08
C SER A 277 16.21 -17.46 -25.82
N GLN A 278 16.73 -16.32 -25.36
CA GLN A 278 16.34 -15.63 -24.13
C GLN A 278 15.24 -14.61 -24.43
N ILE A 279 14.11 -14.70 -23.72
CA ILE A 279 12.99 -13.76 -23.91
C ILE A 279 13.08 -12.62 -22.91
N TYR A 280 13.59 -12.88 -21.70
CA TYR A 280 13.73 -11.88 -20.65
C TYR A 280 15.20 -11.77 -20.24
N SER A 281 15.80 -10.62 -20.53
CA SER A 281 17.22 -10.30 -20.34
C SER A 281 17.38 -9.01 -19.52
N ASN A 282 18.63 -8.57 -19.30
CA ASN A 282 18.96 -7.33 -18.59
C ASN A 282 18.19 -6.10 -19.10
N GLU A 283 17.96 -6.01 -20.41
CA GLU A 283 17.24 -4.90 -21.03
C GLU A 283 15.79 -4.82 -20.52
N LEU A 284 15.00 -5.89 -20.66
CA LEU A 284 13.62 -5.92 -20.15
C LEU A 284 13.56 -5.83 -18.62
N PHE A 285 14.54 -6.41 -17.92
CA PHE A 285 14.65 -6.29 -16.47
C PHE A 285 14.85 -4.85 -16.01
N SER A 286 15.76 -4.11 -16.66
CA SER A 286 15.98 -2.69 -16.37
C SER A 286 14.74 -1.84 -16.69
N GLN A 287 14.03 -2.18 -17.76
CA GLN A 287 12.80 -1.50 -18.15
C GLN A 287 11.69 -1.71 -17.11
N ASP A 288 11.47 -2.95 -16.67
CA ASP A 288 10.51 -3.29 -15.62
C ASP A 288 10.84 -2.57 -14.31
N LEU A 289 12.09 -2.64 -13.86
CA LEU A 289 12.55 -1.97 -12.64
C LEU A 289 12.32 -0.47 -12.69
N THR A 290 12.65 0.18 -13.80
CA THR A 290 12.48 1.64 -13.93
C THR A 290 11.02 2.03 -14.08
N LYS A 291 10.20 1.27 -14.81
CA LYS A 291 8.75 1.46 -14.88
C LYS A 291 8.11 1.41 -13.49
N TRP A 292 8.51 0.43 -12.69
CA TRP A 292 8.06 0.35 -11.30
C TRP A 292 8.64 1.48 -10.46
N ALA A 293 9.95 1.73 -10.46
CA ALA A 293 10.57 2.78 -9.65
C ALA A 293 9.96 4.17 -9.93
N PHE A 294 9.66 4.47 -11.19
CA PHE A 294 9.14 5.76 -11.62
C PHE A 294 7.61 5.83 -11.65
N GLN A 295 6.92 4.87 -11.01
CA GLN A 295 5.47 4.88 -10.83
C GLN A 295 4.68 4.88 -12.16
N GLU A 296 5.21 4.23 -13.19
CA GLU A 296 4.46 3.93 -14.43
C GLU A 296 3.54 2.72 -14.26
N THR A 297 3.87 1.83 -13.31
CA THR A 297 3.15 0.59 -13.02
C THR A 297 2.92 0.41 -11.52
N GLY A 298 1.92 -0.39 -11.15
CA GLY A 298 1.70 -0.79 -9.75
C GLY A 298 1.24 0.36 -8.84
N VAL A 299 0.64 1.42 -9.38
CA VAL A 299 0.04 2.50 -8.58
C VAL A 299 -1.45 2.29 -8.48
N LEU A 300 -1.99 2.21 -7.28
CA LEU A 300 -3.41 2.11 -7.02
C LEU A 300 -3.99 3.48 -6.71
N LYS A 301 -5.22 3.70 -7.16
CA LYS A 301 -6.03 4.85 -6.80
C LYS A 301 -7.38 4.37 -6.30
N ALA A 302 -7.80 4.97 -5.20
CA ALA A 302 -9.12 4.77 -4.64
C ALA A 302 -9.96 6.02 -4.87
N ASP A 303 -11.15 5.83 -5.42
CA ASP A 303 -12.12 6.88 -5.75
C ASP A 303 -13.51 6.47 -5.23
N ASN A 304 -14.47 7.39 -5.31
CA ASN A 304 -15.89 7.12 -5.10
C ASN A 304 -16.19 6.34 -3.81
N LEU A 305 -15.58 6.74 -2.69
CA LEU A 305 -15.89 6.19 -1.38
C LEU A 305 -17.35 6.52 -1.03
N HIS A 306 -18.13 5.50 -0.71
CA HIS A 306 -19.53 5.66 -0.35
C HIS A 306 -19.98 4.72 0.76
N HIS A 307 -20.91 5.22 1.56
CA HIS A 307 -21.58 4.43 2.59
C HIS A 307 -23.00 4.95 2.78
N HIS A 308 -23.98 4.06 2.86
CA HIS A 308 -25.38 4.42 3.06
C HIS A 308 -26.14 3.29 3.74
N LYS A 309 -27.32 3.58 4.28
CA LYS A 309 -28.19 2.54 4.83
C LYS A 309 -28.73 1.67 3.70
N LYS A 310 -29.01 0.40 4.00
CA LYS A 310 -29.66 -0.49 3.03
C LYS A 310 -31.02 0.08 2.59
N GLY A 311 -31.23 0.19 1.28
CA GLY A 311 -32.45 0.74 0.70
C GLY A 311 -32.45 2.27 0.51
N GLU A 312 -31.44 2.96 1.02
CA GLU A 312 -31.21 4.39 0.81
C GLU A 312 -30.04 4.59 -0.15
N THR A 313 -29.86 5.79 -0.70
CA THR A 313 -28.70 6.16 -1.53
C THR A 313 -27.88 7.30 -0.92
N GLU A 314 -28.44 7.99 0.06
CA GLU A 314 -27.81 9.14 0.72
C GLU A 314 -26.78 8.70 1.77
N GLN A 315 -25.64 9.37 1.79
CA GLN A 315 -24.63 9.15 2.81
C GLN A 315 -24.98 9.93 4.07
N LEU A 316 -25.37 9.21 5.12
CA LEU A 316 -25.69 9.82 6.40
C LEU A 316 -24.41 10.16 7.19
N PRO A 317 -24.41 11.27 7.95
CA PRO A 317 -23.28 11.63 8.80
C PRO A 317 -23.17 10.74 10.04
N ARG A 318 -24.21 9.97 10.36
CA ARG A 318 -24.32 9.10 11.54
C ARG A 318 -25.28 7.95 11.25
N TYR A 319 -25.06 6.82 11.92
CA TYR A 319 -25.95 5.66 11.88
C TYR A 319 -26.34 5.22 13.28
N ARG A 320 -27.24 4.26 13.41
CA ARG A 320 -27.68 3.70 14.68
C ARG A 320 -27.07 2.32 14.91
N ILE A 321 -27.07 1.88 16.17
CA ILE A 321 -26.77 0.50 16.51
C ILE A 321 -27.63 -0.46 15.69
N LYS A 322 -27.05 -1.56 15.20
CA LYS A 322 -27.71 -2.58 14.37
C LYS A 322 -28.33 -2.08 13.06
N ASP A 323 -28.02 -0.86 12.59
CA ASP A 323 -28.38 -0.47 11.23
C ASP A 323 -27.61 -1.35 10.23
N THR A 324 -28.29 -1.83 9.19
CA THR A 324 -27.66 -2.49 8.05
C THR A 324 -27.20 -1.45 7.05
N ILE A 325 -25.91 -1.42 6.76
CA ILE A 325 -25.29 -0.43 5.88
C ILE A 325 -24.55 -1.11 4.73
N ILE A 326 -24.43 -0.39 3.63
CA ILE A 326 -23.63 -0.76 2.47
C ILE A 326 -22.45 0.21 2.45
N PHE A 327 -21.24 -0.34 2.40
CA PHE A 327 -20.01 0.41 2.20
C PHE A 327 -19.38 -0.01 0.88
N GLY A 328 -18.82 0.94 0.14
CA GLY A 328 -18.03 0.62 -1.04
C GLY A 328 -17.07 1.72 -1.47
N LEU A 329 -16.15 1.35 -2.35
CA LEU A 329 -15.20 2.24 -3.01
C LEU A 329 -14.79 1.69 -4.37
N ASP A 330 -14.28 2.56 -5.23
CA ASP A 330 -13.78 2.19 -6.54
C ASP A 330 -12.25 2.13 -6.50
N LEU A 331 -11.67 1.03 -6.96
CA LEU A 331 -10.22 0.86 -7.09
C LEU A 331 -9.82 0.74 -8.57
N SER A 332 -8.78 1.48 -8.92
CA SER A 332 -8.11 1.43 -10.22
C SER A 332 -6.60 1.26 -10.05
N ILE A 333 -5.97 0.65 -11.04
CA ILE A 333 -4.52 0.47 -11.12
C ILE A 333 -3.98 1.21 -12.33
N TYR A 334 -2.89 1.94 -12.15
CA TYR A 334 -2.16 2.59 -13.22
C TYR A 334 -1.09 1.65 -13.77
N ASP A 335 -1.14 1.42 -15.07
CA ASP A 335 -0.24 0.52 -15.77
C ASP A 335 -0.07 0.97 -17.22
N GLY A 336 1.13 1.45 -17.55
CA GLY A 336 1.52 1.84 -18.91
C GLY A 336 0.75 3.04 -19.43
N GLY A 337 0.73 4.13 -18.65
CA GLY A 337 0.10 5.39 -19.05
C GLY A 337 -1.42 5.47 -18.84
N LYS A 338 -2.06 4.36 -18.44
CA LYS A 338 -3.54 4.27 -18.37
C LYS A 338 -4.03 3.68 -17.05
N TRP A 339 -5.14 4.21 -16.56
CA TRP A 339 -5.90 3.62 -15.47
C TRP A 339 -6.73 2.43 -15.96
N LYS A 340 -6.59 1.30 -15.29
CA LYS A 340 -7.29 0.03 -15.57
C LYS A 340 -8.05 -0.42 -14.31
N PRO A 341 -9.14 -1.18 -14.44
CA PRO A 341 -9.87 -1.70 -13.29
C PRO A 341 -8.99 -2.67 -12.49
N TYR A 342 -8.87 -2.43 -11.18
CA TYR A 342 -8.10 -3.32 -10.30
C TYR A 342 -8.95 -4.52 -9.88
N LYS A 343 -8.43 -5.74 -10.08
CA LYS A 343 -9.14 -6.97 -9.73
C LYS A 343 -8.42 -7.66 -8.58
N ALA A 344 -9.13 -7.85 -7.49
CA ALA A 344 -8.63 -8.51 -6.28
C ALA A 344 -9.81 -9.12 -5.51
N ASN A 345 -9.54 -10.13 -4.69
CA ASN A 345 -10.55 -10.78 -3.84
C ASN A 345 -10.26 -10.58 -2.34
N ASP A 346 -9.20 -9.85 -2.01
CA ASP A 346 -8.61 -9.73 -0.68
C ASP A 346 -8.59 -8.29 -0.16
N VAL A 347 -9.40 -7.40 -0.75
CA VAL A 347 -9.63 -6.04 -0.25
C VAL A 347 -10.52 -6.12 0.97
N GLN A 348 -10.01 -5.64 2.12
CA GLN A 348 -10.67 -5.77 3.41
C GLN A 348 -11.15 -4.42 3.95
N LEU A 349 -12.35 -4.44 4.52
CA LEU A 349 -12.90 -3.39 5.35
C LEU A 349 -12.78 -3.79 6.83
N GLU A 350 -12.23 -2.88 7.62
CA GLU A 350 -12.23 -2.95 9.08
C GLU A 350 -13.11 -1.85 9.67
N ILE A 351 -13.93 -2.22 10.65
CA ILE A 351 -14.75 -1.29 11.42
C ILE A 351 -14.30 -1.37 12.86
N ARG A 352 -13.68 -0.31 13.35
CA ARG A 352 -12.97 -0.32 14.64
C ARG A 352 -13.19 0.97 15.42
N MET A 353 -13.14 0.89 16.74
CA MET A 353 -12.96 2.07 17.58
C MET A 353 -11.49 2.17 17.99
N ILE A 354 -11.03 1.16 18.73
CA ILE A 354 -9.64 0.88 19.05
C ILE A 354 -9.28 -0.42 18.31
N ASP A 355 -9.98 -1.50 18.67
CA ASP A 355 -9.85 -2.81 18.02
C ASP A 355 -10.93 -3.04 16.95
N PRO A 356 -10.66 -3.89 15.93
CA PRO A 356 -11.63 -4.23 14.90
C PRO A 356 -12.78 -5.06 15.45
N TYR A 357 -13.99 -4.51 15.36
CA TYR A 357 -15.24 -5.20 15.66
C TYR A 357 -15.68 -6.08 14.50
N ILE A 358 -15.54 -5.56 13.28
CA ILE A 358 -15.89 -6.25 12.06
C ILE A 358 -14.69 -6.16 11.12
N ARG A 359 -14.27 -7.30 10.58
CA ARG A 359 -13.31 -7.39 9.48
C ARG A 359 -13.93 -8.29 8.42
N THR A 360 -14.15 -7.76 7.22
CA THR A 360 -14.75 -8.50 6.10
C THR A 360 -14.05 -8.15 4.80
N ASN A 361 -14.00 -9.10 3.87
CA ASN A 361 -13.62 -8.81 2.49
C ASN A 361 -14.77 -8.06 1.80
N LEU A 362 -14.42 -7.15 0.90
CA LEU A 362 -15.35 -6.47 0.01
C LEU A 362 -15.52 -7.28 -1.27
N ASP A 363 -16.74 -7.32 -1.79
CA ASP A 363 -17.06 -8.08 -2.99
C ASP A 363 -16.79 -7.22 -4.23
N PRO A 364 -15.98 -7.68 -5.20
CA PRO A 364 -15.67 -6.92 -6.40
C PRO A 364 -16.83 -6.96 -7.39
N SER A 365 -17.13 -5.82 -8.00
CA SER A 365 -18.15 -5.65 -9.04
C SER A 365 -17.69 -4.62 -10.07
N VAL A 366 -18.25 -4.66 -11.28
CA VAL A 366 -17.94 -3.67 -12.32
C VAL A 366 -18.46 -2.31 -11.88
N SER A 367 -17.61 -1.26 -11.90
CA SER A 367 -18.05 0.07 -11.50
C SER A 367 -19.08 0.62 -12.48
N LYS A 368 -20.16 1.18 -11.90
CA LYS A 368 -21.20 1.89 -12.66
C LYS A 368 -20.75 3.29 -13.08
N ASN A 369 -19.79 3.87 -12.37
CA ASN A 369 -19.35 5.25 -12.53
C ASN A 369 -18.16 5.38 -13.49
N SER A 370 -17.28 4.38 -13.53
CA SER A 370 -16.11 4.40 -14.41
C SER A 370 -15.82 3.03 -15.01
N LYS A 371 -15.58 3.01 -16.33
CA LYS A 371 -15.12 1.80 -17.04
C LYS A 371 -13.69 1.38 -16.63
N SER A 372 -12.91 2.29 -16.05
CA SER A 372 -11.52 2.05 -15.62
C SER A 372 -11.39 1.66 -14.15
N ALA A 373 -12.49 1.39 -13.44
CA ALA A 373 -12.46 1.05 -12.02
C ALA A 373 -13.32 -0.19 -11.69
N THR A 374 -12.96 -0.86 -10.61
CA THR A 374 -13.76 -1.94 -10.01
C THR A 374 -14.35 -1.43 -8.71
N THR A 375 -15.66 -1.56 -8.52
CA THR A 375 -16.32 -1.22 -7.26
C THR A 375 -16.23 -2.40 -6.30
N PHE A 376 -15.64 -2.15 -5.14
CA PHE A 376 -15.58 -3.08 -4.01
C PHE A 376 -16.63 -2.67 -3.00
N SER A 377 -17.63 -3.53 -2.76
CA SER A 377 -18.75 -3.20 -1.88
C SER A 377 -19.13 -4.36 -0.96
N LYS A 378 -19.67 -4.06 0.22
CA LYS A 378 -20.24 -5.06 1.13
C LYS A 378 -21.39 -4.48 1.93
N GLU A 379 -22.43 -5.30 2.10
CA GLU A 379 -23.52 -5.06 3.05
C GLU A 379 -23.21 -5.77 4.37
N PHE A 380 -23.37 -5.07 5.49
CA PHE A 380 -23.21 -5.65 6.83
C PHE A 380 -24.02 -4.87 7.87
N MET A 381 -24.25 -5.50 9.02
CA MET A 381 -24.95 -4.89 10.16
C MET A 381 -23.95 -4.27 11.14
N LEU A 382 -24.24 -3.05 11.60
CA LEU A 382 -23.43 -2.36 12.60
C LEU A 382 -23.49 -3.04 13.98
N PRO A 383 -22.42 -2.92 14.80
CA PRO A 383 -22.37 -3.55 16.11
C PRO A 383 -23.39 -2.94 17.08
N ASP A 384 -23.72 -3.70 18.13
CA ASP A 384 -24.58 -3.27 19.26
C ASP A 384 -23.81 -2.43 20.30
N ARG A 385 -22.85 -1.64 19.83
CA ARG A 385 -22.07 -0.73 20.67
C ARG A 385 -22.06 0.62 19.97
N TYR A 386 -22.54 1.64 20.66
CA TYR A 386 -22.49 3.01 20.17
C TYR A 386 -21.12 3.63 20.45
N GLY A 387 -20.79 4.68 19.72
CA GLY A 387 -19.51 5.39 19.81
C GLY A 387 -19.02 5.87 18.45
N THR A 388 -17.79 6.34 18.40
CA THR A 388 -17.17 6.83 17.16
C THR A 388 -16.35 5.71 16.52
N PHE A 389 -16.84 5.18 15.40
CA PHE A 389 -16.15 4.12 14.65
C PHE A 389 -15.35 4.68 13.48
N LYS A 390 -14.28 3.99 13.14
CA LYS A 390 -13.49 4.19 11.93
C LYS A 390 -13.71 3.03 10.98
N PHE A 391 -14.04 3.38 9.75
CA PHE A 391 -14.13 2.48 8.61
C PHE A 391 -12.81 2.59 7.88
N VAL A 392 -12.03 1.53 7.90
CA VAL A 392 -10.65 1.53 7.45
C VAL A 392 -10.48 0.49 6.35
N VAL A 393 -10.01 0.95 5.20
CA VAL A 393 -9.49 0.08 4.14
C VAL A 393 -7.99 0.31 4.07
N ASN A 394 -7.22 -0.67 4.56
CA ASN A 394 -5.76 -0.62 4.60
C ASN A 394 -5.21 -1.70 3.68
N TYR A 395 -4.94 -1.34 2.43
CA TYR A 395 -4.47 -2.25 1.39
C TYR A 395 -2.98 -2.05 1.15
N LYS A 396 -2.18 -3.02 1.60
CA LYS A 396 -0.72 -3.05 1.47
C LYS A 396 -0.31 -4.39 0.88
N ARG A 397 0.18 -4.36 -0.36
CA ARG A 397 0.72 -5.52 -1.08
C ARG A 397 2.05 -5.11 -1.67
N THR A 398 2.96 -6.07 -1.79
CA THR A 398 4.29 -5.75 -2.33
C THR A 398 4.19 -5.40 -3.81
N GLY A 399 4.94 -4.40 -4.25
CA GLY A 399 4.90 -3.90 -5.61
C GLY A 399 3.71 -2.98 -5.92
N LEU A 400 2.70 -2.89 -5.05
CA LEU A 400 1.58 -1.96 -5.18
C LEU A 400 1.72 -0.76 -4.24
N SER A 401 1.25 0.41 -4.66
CA SER A 401 1.14 1.57 -3.76
C SER A 401 0.29 1.23 -2.53
N SER A 402 0.72 1.67 -1.36
CA SER A 402 -0.04 1.50 -0.12
C SER A 402 -1.26 2.42 -0.14
N LEU A 403 -2.45 1.85 0.08
CA LEU A 403 -3.69 2.60 0.26
C LEU A 403 -4.14 2.52 1.72
N LEU A 404 -4.35 3.67 2.33
CA LEU A 404 -4.97 3.80 3.65
C LEU A 404 -6.12 4.80 3.53
N ILE A 405 -7.34 4.30 3.63
CA ILE A 405 -8.56 5.09 3.57
C ILE A 405 -9.24 4.95 4.92
N GLU A 406 -9.48 6.07 5.59
CA GLU A 406 -10.14 6.10 6.88
C GLU A 406 -11.34 7.04 6.82
N LYS A 407 -12.52 6.55 7.19
CA LYS A 407 -13.72 7.37 7.36
C LYS A 407 -14.24 7.21 8.77
N ILE A 408 -14.40 8.33 9.47
CA ILE A 408 -14.93 8.36 10.84
C ILE A 408 -16.45 8.52 10.76
N ILE A 409 -17.17 7.59 11.37
CA ILE A 409 -18.63 7.52 11.34
C ILE A 409 -19.13 7.24 12.77
N PRO A 410 -19.85 8.19 13.40
CA PRO A 410 -20.53 7.97 14.67
C PRO A 410 -21.68 6.97 14.54
N ILE A 411 -21.76 6.06 15.50
CA ILE A 411 -22.87 5.14 15.69
C ILE A 411 -23.58 5.53 16.98
N GLU A 412 -24.86 5.90 16.88
CA GLU A 412 -25.69 6.37 17.99
C GLU A 412 -26.54 5.23 18.57
N PRO A 413 -26.87 5.28 19.88
CA PRO A 413 -27.88 4.41 20.44
C PRO A 413 -29.27 4.75 19.86
N LEU A 414 -30.22 3.84 20.06
CA LEU A 414 -31.63 4.12 19.74
C LEU A 414 -32.14 5.28 20.59
N ARG A 415 -32.87 6.20 19.94
CA ARG A 415 -33.59 7.25 20.66
C ARG A 415 -34.79 6.67 21.41
N HIS A 416 -35.30 7.41 22.41
CA HIS A 416 -36.45 7.00 23.22
C HIS A 416 -37.72 6.69 22.39
N ASP A 417 -37.87 7.30 21.21
CA ASP A 417 -38.99 7.10 20.29
C ASP A 417 -38.83 5.88 19.37
N GLN A 418 -37.65 5.27 19.33
CA GLN A 418 -37.30 4.20 18.40
C GLN A 418 -37.36 2.81 19.02
N PHE A 419 -37.57 2.71 20.33
CA PHE A 419 -37.80 1.44 20.99
C PHE A 419 -39.15 0.86 20.57
N PRO A 420 -39.25 -0.47 20.37
CA PRO A 420 -40.52 -1.11 20.04
C PRO A 420 -41.54 -0.84 21.14
N ARG A 421 -42.72 -0.36 20.74
CA ARG A 421 -43.86 -0.09 21.64
C ARG A 421 -44.90 -1.19 21.47
N PHE A 422 -45.77 -1.34 22.48
CA PHE A 422 -46.84 -2.33 22.48
C PHE A 422 -46.32 -3.77 22.36
N LEU A 423 -45.37 -4.12 23.24
CA LEU A 423 -44.81 -5.46 23.30
C LEU A 423 -45.89 -6.45 23.72
N THR A 424 -46.04 -7.55 22.98
CA THR A 424 -47.05 -8.59 23.28
C THR A 424 -46.84 -9.19 24.65
N GLN A 425 -45.59 -9.34 25.09
CA GLN A 425 -45.24 -9.80 26.43
C GLN A 425 -45.67 -8.82 27.54
N ALA A 426 -45.87 -7.55 27.20
CA ALA A 426 -46.27 -6.52 28.15
C ALA A 426 -47.79 -6.29 28.22
N TYR A 427 -48.59 -7.05 27.47
CA TYR A 427 -50.05 -6.93 27.47
C TYR A 427 -50.69 -7.04 28.86
N PRO A 428 -50.27 -7.94 29.78
CA PRO A 428 -50.83 -7.98 31.13
C PRO A 428 -50.68 -6.66 31.91
N TYR A 429 -49.59 -5.92 31.69
CA TYR A 429 -49.37 -4.62 32.35
C TYR A 429 -50.27 -3.55 31.73
N TYR A 430 -50.40 -3.53 30.40
CA TYR A 430 -51.26 -2.58 29.71
C TYR A 430 -52.74 -2.79 30.08
N THR A 431 -53.19 -4.04 30.15
CA THR A 431 -54.58 -4.36 30.55
C THR A 431 -54.81 -4.06 32.02
N SER A 432 -53.88 -4.40 32.92
CA SER A 432 -53.99 -4.07 34.34
C SER A 432 -54.12 -2.57 34.57
N SER A 433 -53.31 -1.75 33.89
CA SER A 433 -53.39 -0.29 34.01
C SER A 433 -54.75 0.25 33.53
N LEU A 434 -55.31 -0.28 32.43
CA LEU A 434 -56.62 0.10 31.94
C LEU A 434 -57.75 -0.33 32.89
N LEU A 435 -57.66 -1.54 33.44
CA LEU A 435 -58.62 -2.06 34.41
C LEU A 435 -58.61 -1.25 35.71
N LEU A 436 -57.44 -0.86 36.22
CA LEU A 436 -57.32 0.00 37.39
C LEU A 436 -57.95 1.37 37.16
N LEU A 437 -57.69 1.98 35.99
CA LEU A 437 -58.27 3.27 35.64
C LEU A 437 -59.79 3.18 35.49
N SER A 438 -60.29 2.13 34.85
CA SER A 438 -61.73 1.87 34.70
C SER A 438 -62.39 1.61 36.05
N GLY A 439 -61.77 0.79 36.90
CA GLY A 439 -62.23 0.50 38.25
C GLY A 439 -62.28 1.75 39.12
N PHE A 440 -61.27 2.62 39.06
CA PHE A 440 -61.26 3.89 39.79
C PHE A 440 -62.43 4.79 39.37
N VAL A 441 -62.69 4.91 38.06
CA VAL A 441 -63.83 5.68 37.55
C VAL A 441 -65.17 5.09 38.02
N ILE A 442 -65.32 3.76 37.98
CA ILE A 442 -66.53 3.07 38.46
C ILE A 442 -66.72 3.31 39.97
N ILE A 443 -65.65 3.19 40.76
CA ILE A 443 -65.70 3.43 42.21
C ILE A 443 -66.05 4.89 42.50
N CYS A 444 -65.45 5.86 41.81
CA CYS A 444 -65.80 7.27 41.97
C CYS A 444 -67.27 7.54 41.64
N TYR A 445 -67.77 6.97 40.53
CA TYR A 445 -69.17 7.06 40.15
C TYR A 445 -70.08 6.46 41.23
N MET A 446 -69.78 5.25 41.70
CA MET A 446 -70.55 4.61 42.76
C MET A 446 -70.48 5.39 44.08
N PHE A 447 -69.32 5.91 44.45
CA PHE A 447 -69.14 6.68 45.69
C PHE A 447 -69.99 7.96 45.69
N ILE A 448 -70.06 8.67 44.56
CA ILE A 448 -70.83 9.92 44.45
C ILE A 448 -72.34 9.67 44.37
N PHE A 449 -72.78 8.67 43.59
CA PHE A 449 -74.20 8.49 43.25
C PHE A 449 -74.90 7.36 44.03
N SER A 450 -74.19 6.58 44.86
CA SER A 450 -74.81 5.55 45.71
C SER A 450 -75.34 6.13 47.01
N SER A 451 -76.66 5.99 47.23
CA SER A 451 -77.33 6.42 48.46
C SER A 451 -76.86 5.71 49.74
N LYS A 452 -76.21 4.55 49.62
CA LYS A 452 -75.67 3.79 50.76
C LYS A 452 -74.32 4.29 51.26
N PHE A 453 -73.55 5.01 50.45
CA PHE A 453 -72.24 5.56 50.85
C PHE A 453 -72.33 6.93 51.53
N ASN A 454 -73.46 7.62 51.40
CA ASN A 454 -73.75 8.89 52.08
C ASN A 454 -74.37 8.73 53.49
N GLN A 455 -74.50 7.50 53.99
CA GLN A 455 -75.04 7.24 55.33
C GLN A 455 -73.89 7.07 56.34
N THR A 456 -73.71 8.07 57.20
CA THR A 456 -72.78 8.01 58.35
C THR A 456 -73.21 6.87 59.28
N PRO A 457 -72.31 5.97 59.74
CA PRO A 457 -72.71 4.93 60.67
C PRO A 457 -73.07 5.58 62.00
N SER A 458 -74.33 5.42 62.44
CA SER A 458 -74.74 5.79 63.79
C SER A 458 -74.11 4.84 64.80
N SER A 459 -73.37 5.41 65.75
CA SER A 459 -72.85 4.71 66.92
C SER A 459 -74.00 4.09 67.72
N GLN A 460 -73.96 2.77 67.95
CA GLN A 460 -74.79 2.11 68.95
C GLN A 460 -73.95 1.67 70.16
N PRO A 461 -74.46 1.81 71.40
CA PRO A 461 -73.69 1.64 72.62
C PRO A 461 -73.60 0.17 73.07
N SER A 462 -72.54 -0.11 73.79
CA SER A 462 -72.26 -1.37 74.48
C SER A 462 -73.32 -1.73 75.53
N SER A 463 -73.83 -2.97 75.47
CA SER A 463 -74.35 -3.66 76.66
C SER A 463 -73.91 -5.12 76.68
N SER A 464 -73.22 -5.42 77.78
CA SER A 464 -72.67 -6.70 78.24
C SER A 464 -73.72 -7.80 78.49
N SER A 465 -73.35 -9.06 78.26
CA SER A 465 -73.43 -10.12 79.30
C SER A 465 -72.87 -11.49 78.85
N SER A 466 -71.79 -11.90 79.54
CA SER A 466 -71.52 -13.21 80.17
C SER A 466 -71.45 -14.55 79.41
N SER A 467 -70.29 -15.20 79.66
CA SER A 467 -70.04 -16.66 79.81
C SER A 467 -69.91 -17.48 78.51
N SER A 468 -68.99 -18.43 78.32
CA SER A 468 -68.01 -19.10 79.19
C SER A 468 -66.88 -19.74 78.35
N LYS A 469 -65.72 -19.99 78.99
CA LYS A 469 -64.73 -21.10 78.81
C LYS A 469 -64.63 -21.73 77.39
N GLY A 470 -63.48 -21.78 76.70
CA GLY A 470 -62.10 -21.96 77.16
C GLY A 470 -61.46 -23.14 76.40
N LYS A 471 -60.19 -22.98 76.02
CA LYS A 471 -59.22 -23.93 75.42
C LYS A 471 -59.18 -24.05 73.90
N SER A 472 -58.11 -23.50 73.30
CA SER A 472 -57.36 -24.22 72.28
C SER A 472 -55.86 -24.07 72.53
N HIS A 473 -55.17 -25.17 72.23
CA HIS A 473 -53.79 -25.51 72.49
C HIS A 473 -52.81 -24.82 71.53
N SER A 474 -51.70 -24.35 72.11
CA SER A 474 -50.29 -24.56 71.70
C SER A 474 -49.99 -25.38 70.41
N GLY A 475 -49.11 -24.82 69.58
CA GLY A 475 -48.23 -25.52 68.61
C GLY A 475 -47.84 -24.57 67.47
N LYS A 476 -46.86 -23.66 67.61
CA LYS A 476 -45.39 -23.81 67.54
C LYS A 476 -44.87 -24.49 66.26
N LYS A 477 -43.90 -23.81 65.64
CA LYS A 477 -42.89 -24.25 64.64
C LYS A 477 -43.32 -24.24 63.16
N ASP A 478 -42.49 -23.89 62.18
CA ASP A 478 -41.11 -23.34 62.08
C ASP A 478 -41.00 -22.74 60.66
N LYS A 479 -40.52 -21.50 60.51
CA LYS A 479 -39.30 -21.08 59.78
C LYS A 479 -38.81 -21.90 58.57
N SER A 480 -38.45 -21.13 57.53
CA SER A 480 -37.42 -21.32 56.47
C SER A 480 -37.70 -22.41 55.44
N ASN A 481 -37.60 -22.18 54.13
CA ASN A 481 -36.77 -21.23 53.37
C ASN A 481 -37.55 -20.31 52.44
#